data_AF-A0A1Q2HUC0-F1
#
_entry.id   AF-A0A1Q2HUC0-F1
#
_cell.length_a   1.000
_cell.length_b   1.000
_cell.length_c   1.000
_cell.angle_alpha   90.00
_cell.angle_beta   90.00
_cell.angle_gamma   90.00
#
_symmetry.space_group_name_H-M   'P 1'
#
loop_
_entity.id
_entity.type
_entity.pdbx_description
1 polymer ?
#
loop_
_entity_poly.entity_id
_entity_poly.type
_entity_poly.pdbx_seq_one_letter_code
_entity_poly.pdbx_strand_id
1 'polypeptide(L)'
;MDFIEFAEMYQRRTAKRMQDFEAVLKDAQRKMEFTAQQQAAARELYPRREPQPIARGDYSIPRKRVKSNGQVRSVLRREGPGASVDK
;
A
#
# COMPACT_ATOMS: atom_id res chain seq x y z
N MET A 1 -6.30 16.10 38.73
CA MET A 1 -7.05 15.67 37.54
C MET A 1 -7.91 14.53 37.98
N ASP A 2 -9.17 14.84 38.25
CA ASP A 2 -10.13 13.84 38.72
C ASP A 2 -10.49 12.91 37.57
N PHE A 3 -10.73 11.64 37.87
CA PHE A 3 -11.01 10.61 36.86
C PHE A 3 -12.19 11.00 35.95
N ILE A 4 -13.17 11.70 36.50
CA ILE A 4 -14.36 12.18 35.80
C ILE A 4 -13.98 13.20 34.71
N GLU A 5 -13.16 14.19 35.04
CA GLU A 5 -12.69 15.20 34.09
C GLU A 5 -11.86 14.58 32.95
N PHE A 6 -11.04 13.59 33.28
CA PHE A 6 -10.27 12.84 32.29
C PHE A 6 -11.17 12.08 31.33
N ALA A 7 -12.20 11.39 31.84
CA ALA A 7 -13.14 10.62 31.04
C ALA A 7 -13.91 11.52 30.06
N GLU A 8 -14.38 12.68 30.52
CA GLU A 8 -15.07 13.65 29.65
C GLU A 8 -14.15 14.20 28.56
N MET A 9 -12.91 14.58 28.90
CA MET A 9 -11.94 15.03 27.91
C MET A 9 -11.54 13.93 26.93
N TYR A 10 -11.50 12.68 27.36
CA TYR A 10 -11.23 11.55 26.48
C TYR A 10 -12.40 11.34 25.50
N GLN A 11 -13.64 11.30 25.99
CA GLN A 11 -14.83 11.15 25.15
C GLN A 11 -14.92 12.25 24.08
N ARG A 12 -14.71 13.52 24.46
CA ARG A 12 -14.72 14.65 23.52
C ARG A 12 -13.64 14.51 22.44
N ARG A 13 -12.43 14.08 22.81
CA ARG A 13 -11.33 13.86 21.86
C ARG A 13 -11.63 12.70 20.91
N THR A 14 -12.19 11.61 21.43
CA THR A 14 -12.57 10.44 20.62
C THR A 14 -13.66 10.80 19.63
N ALA A 15 -14.70 11.54 20.05
CA ALA A 15 -15.75 12.01 19.16
C ALA A 15 -15.19 12.86 18.01
N LYS A 16 -14.29 13.81 18.31
CA LYS A 16 -13.62 14.63 17.28
C LYS A 16 -12.82 13.76 16.30
N ARG A 17 -12.01 12.83 16.80
CA ARG A 17 -11.21 11.94 15.94
C ARG A 17 -12.06 11.06 15.04
N MET A 18 -13.23 10.60 15.52
CA MET A 18 -14.17 9.83 14.72
C MET A 18 -14.73 10.65 13.56
N GLN A 19 -15.09 11.92 13.80
CA GLN A 19 -15.54 12.83 12.74
C GLN A 19 -14.44 13.09 11.70
N ASP A 20 -13.21 13.33 12.16
CA ASP A 20 -12.06 13.53 11.27
C ASP A 20 -11.79 12.26 10.43
N PHE A 21 -11.92 11.08 11.05
CA PHE A 21 -11.75 9.79 10.37
C PHE A 21 -12.81 9.56 9.29
N GLU A 22 -14.08 9.86 9.57
CA GLU A 22 -15.15 9.77 8.57
C GLU A 22 -14.91 10.71 7.39
N ALA A 23 -14.41 11.93 7.63
CA ALA A 23 -14.05 12.85 6.56
C ALA A 23 -12.92 12.28 5.68
N VAL A 24 -11.85 11.75 6.31
CA VAL A 24 -10.73 11.13 5.60
C VAL A 24 -11.18 9.91 4.79
N LEU A 25 -12.08 9.08 5.32
CA LEU A 25 -12.62 7.93 4.60
C LEU A 25 -13.39 8.35 3.35
N LYS A 26 -14.23 9.38 3.43
CA LYS A 26 -14.96 9.91 2.27
C LYS A 26 -14.01 10.42 1.19
N ASP A 27 -12.95 11.12 1.58
CA ASP A 27 -11.95 11.61 0.64
C ASP A 27 -11.12 10.48 0.02
N ALA A 28 -10.80 9.44 0.79
CA ALA A 28 -10.12 8.25 0.28
C ALA A 28 -10.99 7.50 -0.74
N GLN A 29 -12.29 7.37 -0.48
CA GLN A 29 -13.26 6.76 -1.41
C GLN A 29 -13.32 7.54 -2.72
N ARG A 30 -13.46 8.86 -2.67
CA ARG A 30 -13.47 9.73 -3.87
C ARG A 30 -12.20 9.60 -4.70
N LYS A 31 -11.03 9.57 -4.05
CA LYS A 31 -9.75 9.36 -4.75
C LYS A 31 -9.70 7.99 -5.39
N MET A 32 -10.16 6.95 -4.70
CA MET A 32 -10.23 5.60 -5.24
C MET A 32 -11.12 5.53 -6.48
N GLU A 33 -12.33 6.10 -6.43
CA GLU A 33 -13.25 6.17 -7.56
C GLU A 33 -12.61 6.87 -8.77
N PHE A 34 -11.98 8.02 -8.54
CA PHE A 34 -11.30 8.76 -9.60
C PHE A 34 -10.14 7.96 -10.22
N THR A 35 -9.31 7.29 -9.41
CA THR A 35 -8.24 6.43 -9.91
C THR A 35 -8.77 5.22 -10.67
N ALA A 36 -9.88 4.63 -10.22
CA ALA A 36 -10.53 3.51 -10.90
C ALA A 36 -11.08 3.93 -12.27
N GLN A 37 -11.72 5.10 -12.37
CA GLN A 37 -12.18 5.67 -13.63
C GLN A 37 -11.02 5.92 -14.60
N GLN A 38 -9.93 6.52 -14.12
CA GLN A 38 -8.74 6.72 -14.96
C GLN A 38 -8.15 5.40 -15.43
N GLN A 39 -8.07 4.39 -14.56
CA GLN A 39 -7.57 3.07 -14.94
C GLN A 39 -8.49 2.40 -15.97
N ALA A 40 -9.81 2.54 -15.83
CA ALA A 40 -10.77 2.05 -16.82
C ALA A 40 -10.58 2.74 -18.17
N ALA A 41 -10.53 4.07 -18.20
CA ALA A 41 -10.28 4.85 -19.41
C ALA A 41 -8.93 4.50 -20.07
N ALA A 42 -7.88 4.31 -19.28
CA ALA A 42 -6.58 3.91 -19.80
C ALA A 42 -6.59 2.51 -20.45
N ARG A 43 -7.41 1.58 -19.92
CA ARG A 43 -7.58 0.24 -20.52
C ARG A 43 -8.34 0.29 -21.85
N GLU A 44 -9.28 1.21 -21.99
CA GLU A 44 -10.01 1.42 -23.25
C GLU A 44 -9.14 2.09 -24.31
N LEU A 45 -8.40 3.13 -23.94
CA LEU A 45 -7.55 3.91 -24.85
C LEU A 45 -6.28 3.15 -25.28
N TYR A 46 -5.70 2.37 -24.36
CA TYR A 46 -4.53 1.55 -24.63
C TYR A 46 -4.91 0.08 -24.38
N PRO A 47 -5.47 -0.61 -25.40
CA PRO A 47 -5.61 -2.06 -25.36
C PRO A 47 -4.27 -2.63 -24.93
N ARG A 48 -4.27 -3.50 -23.90
CA ARG A 48 -3.07 -4.07 -23.27
C ARG A 48 -2.01 -4.32 -24.35
N ARG A 49 -1.07 -3.39 -24.48
CA ARG A 49 0.04 -3.55 -25.41
C ARG A 49 0.73 -4.81 -24.93
N GLU A 50 0.69 -5.85 -25.75
CA GLU A 50 1.36 -7.10 -25.42
C GLU A 50 2.77 -6.74 -24.95
N PRO A 51 3.20 -7.23 -23.78
CA PRO A 51 4.52 -6.90 -23.27
C PRO A 51 5.51 -7.24 -24.37
N GLN A 52 6.12 -6.20 -24.95
CA GLN A 52 6.99 -6.38 -26.10
C GLN A 52 8.08 -7.37 -25.69
N PRO A 53 8.30 -8.45 -26.45
CA PRO A 53 9.33 -9.41 -26.12
C PRO A 53 10.65 -8.65 -26.04
N ILE A 54 11.22 -8.56 -24.83
CA ILE A 54 12.54 -8.00 -24.62
C ILE A 54 13.48 -8.91 -25.40
N ALA A 55 14.02 -8.43 -26.52
CA ALA A 55 14.99 -9.18 -27.30
C ALA A 55 16.15 -9.54 -26.37
N ARG A 56 16.30 -10.84 -26.08
CA ARG A 56 17.45 -11.39 -25.34
C ARG A 56 18.68 -11.42 -26.26
N GLY A 57 18.99 -10.29 -26.89
CA GLY A 57 20.22 -10.09 -27.63
C GLY A 57 21.29 -9.63 -26.64
N ASP A 58 22.51 -10.10 -26.82
CA ASP A 58 23.71 -9.83 -26.00
C ASP A 58 24.18 -8.36 -25.98
N TYR A 59 23.28 -7.39 -26.09
CA TYR A 59 23.56 -5.98 -25.85
C TYR A 59 23.57 -5.72 -24.34
N SER A 60 24.64 -6.18 -23.69
CA SER A 60 24.97 -5.77 -22.35
C SER A 60 25.29 -4.29 -22.35
N ILE A 61 24.33 -3.46 -21.95
CA ILE A 61 24.68 -2.18 -21.31
C ILE A 61 25.41 -2.61 -20.01
N PRO A 62 26.66 -2.19 -19.77
CA PRO A 62 27.35 -2.55 -18.54
C PRO A 62 26.64 -1.86 -17.38
N ARG A 63 25.71 -2.57 -16.73
CA ARG A 63 25.20 -2.20 -15.41
C ARG A 63 26.41 -2.14 -14.50
N LYS A 64 26.82 -0.94 -14.07
CA LYS A 64 27.74 -0.75 -12.95
C LYS A 64 27.16 -1.54 -11.77
N ARG A 65 27.68 -2.75 -11.55
CA ARG A 65 27.38 -3.56 -10.38
C ARG A 65 28.00 -2.83 -9.19
N VAL A 66 27.23 -1.93 -8.58
CA VAL A 66 27.51 -1.53 -7.21
C VAL A 66 27.34 -2.82 -6.40
N LYS A 67 28.47 -3.38 -5.96
CA LYS A 67 28.52 -4.53 -5.06
C LYS A 67 27.90 -4.11 -3.73
N SER A 68 26.57 -4.10 -3.63
CA SER A 68 25.92 -4.15 -2.33
C SER A 68 25.89 -5.63 -1.92
N ASN A 69 26.84 -5.99 -1.06
CA ASN A 69 26.81 -7.22 -0.31
C ASN A 69 25.52 -7.21 0.54
N GLY A 70 24.48 -7.94 0.13
CA GLY A 70 23.27 -8.11 0.92
C GLY A 70 21.96 -7.92 0.17
N GLN A 71 21.78 -8.54 -1.01
CA GLN A 71 20.44 -8.72 -1.58
C GLN A 71 19.62 -9.63 -0.65
N VAL A 72 18.84 -9.01 0.23
CA VAL A 72 17.81 -9.69 1.02
C VAL A 72 16.66 -10.05 0.06
N ARG A 73 16.56 -11.34 -0.29
CA ARG A 73 15.35 -11.92 -0.90
C ARG A 73 14.26 -11.95 0.17
N SER A 74 13.38 -10.96 0.20
CA SER A 74 12.16 -11.05 1.01
C SER A 74 11.22 -12.07 0.39
N VAL A 75 11.22 -13.28 0.94
CA VAL A 75 10.18 -14.28 0.66
C VAL A 75 8.94 -13.83 1.44
N LEU A 76 7.90 -13.37 0.75
CA LEU A 76 6.61 -13.10 1.37
C LEU A 76 6.02 -14.45 1.83
N ARG A 77 6.30 -14.82 3.09
CA ARG A 77 5.67 -15.98 3.72
C ARG A 77 4.19 -15.64 3.92
N ARG A 78 3.30 -16.54 3.49
CA ARG A 78 1.84 -16.40 3.64
C ARG A 78 1.38 -16.55 5.09
N GLU A 79 2.26 -16.99 5.99
CA GLU A 79 1.94 -17.18 7.40
C GLU A 79 2.58 -16.07 8.24
N GLY A 80 1.72 -15.29 8.90
CA GLY A 80 2.13 -14.26 9.85
C GLY A 80 2.83 -14.87 11.08
N PRO A 81 3.58 -14.06 11.84
CA PRO A 81 4.27 -14.53 13.03
C PRO A 81 3.24 -14.87 14.11
N GLY A 82 2.96 -16.15 14.29
CA GLY A 82 1.97 -16.63 15.28
C GLY A 82 1.51 -18.08 15.15
N ALA A 83 1.91 -18.81 14.09
CA ALA A 83 1.65 -20.25 14.01
C ALA A 83 2.55 -21.00 15.00
N SER A 84 2.11 -21.07 16.25
CA SER A 84 2.54 -22.09 17.21
C SER A 84 2.03 -23.43 16.70
N VAL A 85 2.95 -24.34 16.40
CA VAL A 85 2.64 -25.75 16.20
C VAL A 85 3.28 -26.47 17.36
N ASP A 86 2.41 -26.82 18.30
CA ASP A 86 2.67 -27.70 19.43
C ASP A 86 3.28 -29.04 18.97
N LYS A 87 4.18 -29.57 19.79
CA LYS A 87 4.54 -30.99 19.81
C LYS A 87 4.58 -31.46 21.25
#